data_AF-A0A0Q8W7N7-F1
#
_entry.id   AF-A0A0Q8W7N7-F1
#
_cell.length_a   1.000
_cell.length_b   1.000
_cell.length_c   1.000
_cell.angle_alpha   90.00
_cell.angle_beta   90.00
_cell.angle_gamma   90.00
#
_symmetry.space_group_name_H-M   'P 1'
#
loop_
_entity.id
_entity.type
_entity.pdbx_description
1 polymer ?
#
loop_
_entity_poly.entity_id
_entity_poly.type
_entity_poly.pdbx_seq_one_letter_code
_entity_poly.pdbx_strand_id
1 'polypeptide(L)'
;MLSFVRVVSLVRRTAAPDFDIAPEVIRADGSMGVVPPCFDAYVWVEPADRAATLRAFLDAYVDQVRPGDSRFEAFVRTYVDESPHEGDREALAELRRDDALQVDDCFSLYLRARNHFDAIVTLTRDGAVVLGLSLDDPYGRPAVGKQALKLAKALMAELDAVAAMGGIEVPPPQSRQEWADAARTEFRIGDVG
;
A
#
# COMPACT_ATOMS: atom_id res chain seq x y z
N MET A 1 -14.69 -13.35 20.35
CA MET A 1 -15.34 -14.09 19.25
C MET A 1 -15.01 -13.32 17.98
N LEU A 2 -14.00 -13.78 17.23
CA LEU A 2 -13.46 -13.09 16.05
C LEU A 2 -14.28 -13.50 14.83
N SER A 3 -15.01 -12.57 14.21
CA SER A 3 -15.73 -12.81 12.96
C SER A 3 -14.82 -12.58 11.77
N PHE A 4 -14.66 -13.62 10.96
CA PHE A 4 -14.02 -13.56 9.64
C PHE A 4 -14.94 -12.83 8.66
N VAL A 5 -14.46 -11.75 8.04
CA VAL A 5 -15.14 -11.10 6.90
C VAL A 5 -14.72 -11.82 5.63
N ARG A 6 -15.69 -12.35 4.88
CA ARG A 6 -15.47 -13.03 3.60
C ARG A 6 -15.82 -12.04 2.49
N VAL A 7 -14.83 -11.59 1.73
CA VAL A 7 -15.04 -10.73 0.55
C VAL A 7 -15.58 -11.59 -0.59
N VAL A 8 -16.78 -11.27 -1.09
CA VAL A 8 -17.35 -11.90 -2.29
C VAL A 8 -17.53 -10.81 -3.33
N SER A 9 -16.64 -10.75 -4.32
CA SER A 9 -16.79 -9.84 -5.47
C SER A 9 -17.73 -10.49 -6.48
N LEU A 10 -18.92 -9.92 -6.69
CA LEU A 10 -19.84 -10.33 -7.74
C LEU A 10 -19.96 -9.20 -8.78
N VAL A 11 -19.10 -9.22 -9.79
CA VAL A 11 -19.16 -8.27 -10.91
C VAL A 11 -20.33 -8.65 -11.82
N ARG A 12 -21.43 -7.88 -11.79
CA ARG A 12 -22.44 -7.90 -12.86
C ARG A 12 -22.16 -6.76 -13.84
N ARG A 13 -21.89 -7.12 -15.11
CA ARG A 13 -21.80 -6.20 -16.24
C ARG A 13 -23.17 -5.62 -16.58
N THR A 14 -23.33 -4.29 -16.54
CA THR A 14 -24.23 -3.55 -17.43
C THR A 14 -23.72 -2.11 -17.60
N ALA A 15 -23.79 -1.61 -18.84
CA ALA A 15 -23.20 -0.37 -19.31
C ALA A 15 -24.05 0.88 -19.02
N ALA A 16 -23.40 1.95 -18.51
CA ALA A 16 -23.67 3.41 -18.64
C ALA A 16 -23.35 4.17 -17.33
N PRO A 17 -23.07 5.50 -17.43
CA PRO A 17 -21.78 6.11 -17.15
C PRO A 17 -21.36 6.10 -15.67
N ASP A 18 -20.08 5.81 -15.46
CA ASP A 18 -19.43 5.51 -14.19
C ASP A 18 -19.42 6.71 -13.21
N PHE A 19 -20.36 6.71 -12.26
CA PHE A 19 -20.07 7.19 -10.91
C PHE A 19 -19.50 5.99 -10.16
N ASP A 20 -18.22 6.06 -9.77
CA ASP A 20 -17.49 5.00 -9.06
C ASP A 20 -18.17 4.79 -7.68
N ILE A 21 -19.11 3.83 -7.61
CA ILE A 21 -19.78 3.46 -6.36
C ILE A 21 -18.75 2.65 -5.56
N ALA A 22 -18.32 3.19 -4.43
CA ALA A 22 -17.43 2.50 -3.49
C ALA A 22 -17.96 1.09 -3.18
N PRO A 23 -17.08 0.08 -3.07
CA PRO A 23 -17.50 -1.31 -2.90
C PRO A 23 -18.35 -1.48 -1.63
N GLU A 24 -19.55 -2.04 -1.81
CA GLU A 24 -20.50 -2.31 -0.72
C GLU A 24 -19.99 -3.46 0.14
N VAL A 25 -19.84 -3.25 1.44
CA VAL A 25 -19.52 -4.30 2.42
C VAL A 25 -20.71 -4.54 3.33
N ILE A 26 -21.17 -5.79 3.37
CA ILE A 26 -22.19 -6.22 4.31
C ILE A 26 -21.54 -6.34 5.68
N ARG A 27 -21.94 -5.46 6.61
CA ARG A 27 -21.51 -5.52 8.01
C ARG A 27 -22.14 -6.74 8.69
N ALA A 28 -21.57 -7.17 9.80
CA ALA A 28 -22.03 -8.34 10.56
C ALA A 28 -23.49 -8.22 11.08
N ASP A 29 -24.05 -7.01 11.09
CA ASP A 29 -25.44 -6.71 11.45
C ASP A 29 -26.40 -6.66 10.24
N GLY A 30 -25.93 -6.98 9.04
CA GLY A 30 -26.72 -6.94 7.81
C GLY A 30 -26.93 -5.53 7.25
N SER A 31 -26.33 -4.50 7.85
CA SER A 31 -26.34 -3.15 7.28
C SER A 31 -25.32 -3.04 6.13
N MET A 32 -25.71 -2.31 5.09
CA MET A 32 -24.82 -1.91 4.00
C MET A 32 -23.86 -0.85 4.54
N GLY A 33 -22.60 -1.23 4.73
CA GLY A 33 -21.53 -0.29 5.01
C GLY A 33 -20.81 0.06 3.71
N VAL A 34 -20.77 1.34 3.36
CA VAL A 34 -19.80 1.83 2.38
C VAL A 34 -18.42 1.69 3.04
N VAL A 35 -17.48 0.94 2.43
CA VAL A 35 -16.07 1.11 2.82
C VAL A 35 -15.70 2.50 2.35
N PRO A 36 -15.38 3.40 3.29
CA PRO A 36 -15.07 4.75 2.90
C PRO A 36 -13.77 4.77 2.09
N PRO A 37 -13.70 5.55 1.00
CA PRO A 37 -12.52 5.54 0.15
C PRO A 37 -11.30 6.02 0.94
N CYS A 38 -10.16 5.37 0.71
CA CYS A 38 -8.88 5.78 1.26
C CYS A 38 -8.16 6.72 0.29
N PHE A 39 -7.50 7.73 0.85
CA PHE A 39 -6.56 8.54 0.11
C PHE A 39 -5.15 8.02 0.37
N ASP A 40 -4.52 7.47 -0.64
CA ASP A 40 -3.19 6.88 -0.53
C ASP A 40 -2.11 7.90 -0.90
N ALA A 41 -1.04 7.94 -0.12
CA ALA A 41 0.15 8.71 -0.40
C ALA A 41 1.37 7.78 -0.41
N TYR A 42 2.08 7.76 -1.54
CA TYR A 42 3.25 6.92 -1.76
C TYR A 42 4.48 7.77 -2.06
N VAL A 43 5.64 7.27 -1.65
CA VAL A 43 6.95 7.78 -2.03
C VAL A 43 7.78 6.69 -2.68
N TRP A 44 8.57 7.07 -3.69
CA TRP A 44 9.52 6.19 -4.36
C TRP A 44 10.92 6.43 -3.82
N VAL A 45 11.50 5.40 -3.21
CA VAL A 45 12.83 5.46 -2.62
C VAL A 45 13.76 4.52 -3.39
N GLU A 46 14.96 5.02 -3.69
CA GLU A 46 16.05 4.24 -4.27
C GLU A 46 17.14 4.08 -3.20
N PRO A 47 16.95 3.18 -2.23
CA PRO A 47 17.77 3.17 -1.04
C PRO A 47 19.16 2.61 -1.35
N ALA A 48 20.21 3.30 -0.89
CA ALA A 48 21.55 2.72 -0.83
C ALA A 48 21.62 1.52 0.15
N ASP A 49 20.84 1.59 1.24
CA ASP A 49 20.62 0.52 2.20
C ASP A 49 19.11 0.28 2.37
N ARG A 50 18.63 -0.76 1.70
CA ARG A 50 17.20 -1.13 1.70
C ARG A 50 16.74 -1.58 3.08
N ALA A 51 17.53 -2.39 3.78
CA ALA A 51 17.14 -2.94 5.08
C ALA A 51 16.98 -1.81 6.12
N ALA A 52 17.91 -0.85 6.14
CA ALA A 52 17.84 0.31 7.03
C ALA A 52 16.62 1.20 6.71
N THR A 53 16.33 1.43 5.42
CA THR A 53 15.17 2.22 4.98
C THR A 53 13.85 1.57 5.39
N LEU A 54 13.74 0.25 5.17
CA LEU A 54 12.56 -0.52 5.59
C LEU A 54 12.41 -0.47 7.11
N ARG A 55 13.49 -0.71 7.86
CA ARG A 55 13.46 -0.65 9.33
C ARG A 55 12.98 0.71 9.84
N ALA A 56 13.52 1.80 9.31
CA ALA A 56 13.11 3.15 9.68
C ALA A 56 11.61 3.39 9.47
N PHE A 57 11.08 3.00 8.31
CA PHE A 57 9.66 3.11 8.00
C PHE A 57 8.78 2.26 8.93
N LEU A 58 9.15 0.99 9.15
CA LEU A 58 8.41 0.08 10.03
C LEU A 58 8.41 0.56 11.49
N ASP A 59 9.53 1.09 11.97
CA ASP A 59 9.66 1.61 13.34
C ASP A 59 8.85 2.88 13.56
N ALA A 60 8.76 3.74 12.55
CA ALA A 60 8.00 4.98 12.64
C ALA A 60 6.48 4.74 12.51
N TYR A 61 6.06 3.92 11.55
CA TYR A 61 4.68 3.95 11.05
C TYR A 61 3.85 2.70 11.31
N VAL A 62 4.45 1.52 11.53
CA VAL A 62 3.72 0.25 11.63
C VAL A 62 3.44 -0.17 13.08
N ASP A 63 2.22 -0.66 13.36
CA ASP A 63 1.90 -1.35 14.61
C ASP A 63 2.54 -2.75 14.61
N GLN A 64 3.78 -2.83 15.08
CA GLN A 64 4.55 -4.09 15.08
C GLN A 64 4.01 -5.15 16.04
N VAL A 65 3.14 -4.77 16.99
CA VAL A 65 2.49 -5.73 17.90
C VAL A 65 1.30 -6.38 17.20
N ARG A 66 0.60 -5.64 16.34
CA ARG A 66 -0.56 -6.12 15.58
C ARG A 66 -0.50 -5.61 14.14
N PRO A 67 0.38 -6.17 13.30
CA PRO A 67 0.67 -5.64 11.97
C PRO A 67 -0.47 -5.82 10.96
N GLY A 68 -1.51 -6.59 11.27
CA GLY A 68 -2.67 -6.80 10.39
C GLY A 68 -2.48 -7.92 9.36
N ASP A 69 -1.24 -8.16 8.91
CA ASP A 69 -0.89 -9.26 8.00
C ASP A 69 0.02 -10.29 8.70
N SER A 70 -0.33 -11.57 8.61
CA SER A 70 0.43 -12.66 9.24
C SER A 70 1.81 -12.89 8.63
N ARG A 71 2.07 -12.35 7.43
CA ARG A 71 3.36 -12.46 6.73
C ARG A 71 4.35 -11.38 7.15
N PHE A 72 3.96 -10.45 8.03
CA PHE A 72 4.84 -9.37 8.50
C PHE A 72 6.15 -9.88 9.10
N GLU A 73 6.12 -10.92 9.94
CA GLU A 73 7.35 -11.43 10.55
C GLU A 73 8.29 -12.07 9.52
N ALA A 74 7.73 -12.78 8.52
CA ALA A 74 8.51 -13.33 7.41
C ALA A 74 9.15 -12.21 6.58
N PHE A 75 8.42 -11.11 6.34
CA PHE A 75 8.94 -9.92 5.67
C PHE A 75 10.12 -9.31 6.43
N VAL A 76 9.98 -9.10 7.74
CA VAL A 76 11.04 -8.53 8.59
C VAL A 76 12.28 -9.43 8.57
N ARG A 77 12.14 -10.73 8.81
CA ARG A 77 13.27 -11.66 8.76
C ARG A 77 13.96 -11.67 7.40
N THR A 78 13.20 -11.61 6.32
CA THR A 78 13.75 -11.74 4.96
C THR A 78 14.43 -10.47 4.47
N TYR A 79 13.81 -9.30 4.65
CA TYR A 79 14.25 -8.06 3.98
C TYR A 79 14.80 -6.99 4.94
N VAL A 80 14.66 -7.17 6.25
CA VAL A 80 15.13 -6.21 7.26
C VAL A 80 16.26 -6.80 8.10
N ASP A 81 16.10 -8.02 8.59
CA ASP A 81 17.11 -8.71 9.39
C ASP A 81 18.05 -9.58 8.55
N GLU A 82 17.70 -9.80 7.27
CA GLU A 82 18.45 -10.58 6.29
C GLU A 82 18.76 -12.02 6.77
N SER A 83 17.83 -12.59 7.54
CA SER A 83 17.90 -13.92 8.15
C SER A 83 16.61 -14.73 7.90
N PRO A 84 16.26 -15.05 6.65
CA PRO A 84 15.02 -15.74 6.32
C PRO A 84 14.98 -17.16 6.91
N HIS A 85 13.81 -17.57 7.38
CA HIS A 85 13.53 -18.95 7.76
C HIS A 85 13.00 -19.76 6.57
N GLU A 86 13.01 -21.09 6.69
CA GLU A 86 12.35 -21.98 5.74
C GLU A 86 10.86 -21.63 5.63
N GLY A 87 10.35 -21.48 4.40
CA GLY A 87 8.96 -21.11 4.13
C GLY A 87 8.68 -19.61 4.03
N ASP A 88 9.61 -18.73 4.45
CA ASP A 88 9.38 -17.28 4.44
C ASP A 88 9.20 -16.76 3.01
N ARG A 89 10.03 -17.22 2.07
CA ARG A 89 9.96 -16.77 0.66
C ARG A 89 8.69 -17.25 -0.02
N GLU A 90 8.27 -18.48 0.26
CA GLU A 90 7.04 -19.06 -0.25
C GLU A 90 5.82 -18.29 0.27
N ALA A 91 5.78 -17.98 1.56
CA ALA A 91 4.71 -17.18 2.16
C ALA A 91 4.63 -15.77 1.58
N LEU A 92 5.78 -15.15 1.29
CA LEU A 92 5.85 -13.82 0.67
C LEU A 92 5.52 -13.85 -0.83
N ALA A 93 5.74 -14.97 -1.51
CA ALA A 93 5.36 -15.13 -2.91
C ALA A 93 3.84 -15.06 -3.13
N GLU A 94 3.02 -15.41 -2.12
CA GLU A 94 1.56 -15.27 -2.16
C GLU A 94 1.08 -13.81 -2.26
N LEU A 95 1.95 -12.83 -1.99
CA LEU A 95 1.63 -11.40 -2.08
C LEU A 95 1.80 -10.83 -3.51
N ARG A 96 2.32 -11.61 -4.45
CA ARG A 96 2.60 -11.16 -5.82
C ARG A 96 1.30 -10.92 -6.58
N ARG A 97 1.26 -9.84 -7.36
CA ARG A 97 0.17 -9.55 -8.31
C ARG A 97 0.55 -10.16 -9.66
N ASP A 98 -0.10 -11.26 -10.02
CA ASP A 98 0.09 -12.11 -11.22
C ASP A 98 1.35 -13.00 -11.30
N ASP A 99 1.11 -14.23 -11.76
CA ASP A 99 2.10 -15.34 -11.89
C ASP A 99 2.99 -15.23 -13.15
N ALA A 100 2.66 -14.32 -14.08
CA ALA A 100 3.15 -14.36 -15.47
C ALA A 100 4.60 -13.86 -15.65
N LEU A 101 5.15 -13.14 -14.67
CA LEU A 101 6.53 -12.64 -14.70
C LEU A 101 7.12 -12.85 -13.31
N GLN A 102 7.73 -14.02 -13.10
CA GLN A 102 8.46 -14.39 -11.88
C GLN A 102 9.73 -13.54 -11.74
N VAL A 103 9.56 -12.24 -11.49
CA VAL A 103 10.63 -11.44 -10.89
C VAL A 103 10.54 -11.73 -9.40
N ASP A 104 11.60 -12.34 -8.87
CA ASP A 104 11.67 -12.61 -7.44
C ASP A 104 11.50 -11.31 -6.64
N ASP A 105 10.74 -11.41 -5.55
CA ASP A 105 10.57 -10.37 -4.54
C ASP A 105 9.75 -9.12 -4.92
N CYS A 106 8.98 -9.13 -6.03
CA CYS A 106 8.06 -8.03 -6.36
C CYS A 106 6.65 -8.24 -5.76
N PHE A 107 6.32 -7.51 -4.68
CA PHE A 107 5.01 -7.61 -4.03
C PHE A 107 4.68 -6.38 -3.19
N SER A 108 3.43 -6.28 -2.73
CA SER A 108 2.96 -5.23 -1.82
C SER A 108 2.40 -5.85 -0.54
N LEU A 109 2.81 -5.31 0.61
CA LEU A 109 2.36 -5.71 1.94
C LEU A 109 1.59 -4.54 2.55
N TYR A 110 0.34 -4.82 2.96
CA TYR A 110 -0.54 -3.86 3.61
C TYR A 110 -0.55 -4.15 5.10
N LEU A 111 -0.21 -3.15 5.90
CA LEU A 111 0.03 -3.27 7.32
C LEU A 111 -0.81 -2.26 8.07
N ARG A 112 -1.18 -2.63 9.29
CA ARG A 112 -1.79 -1.69 10.22
C ARG A 112 -0.80 -0.59 10.57
N ALA A 113 -1.18 0.66 10.31
CA ALA A 113 -0.44 1.82 10.76
C ALA A 113 -0.75 2.18 12.22
N ARG A 114 0.19 2.87 12.89
CA ARG A 114 -0.01 3.37 14.27
C ARG A 114 -0.99 4.55 14.34
N ASN A 115 -0.81 5.51 13.45
CA ASN A 115 -1.52 6.80 13.46
C ASN A 115 -2.16 7.17 12.10
N HIS A 116 -2.21 6.21 11.19
CA HIS A 116 -2.80 6.33 9.85
C HIS A 116 -3.77 5.17 9.63
N PHE A 117 -4.47 5.16 8.50
CA PHE A 117 -5.40 4.08 8.20
C PHE A 117 -4.62 2.78 7.95
N ASP A 118 -3.76 2.78 6.94
CA ASP A 118 -2.84 1.68 6.63
C ASP A 118 -1.43 2.21 6.33
N ALA A 119 -0.45 1.33 6.47
CA ALA A 119 0.93 1.50 6.03
C ALA A 119 1.23 0.44 4.97
N ILE A 120 1.86 0.86 3.89
CA ILE A 120 2.03 0.03 2.70
C ILE A 120 3.51 -0.01 2.35
N VAL A 121 4.03 -1.23 2.17
CA VAL A 121 5.40 -1.47 1.71
C VAL A 121 5.33 -2.24 0.42
N THR A 122 6.00 -1.76 -0.61
CA THR A 122 6.11 -2.46 -1.89
C THR A 122 7.56 -2.57 -2.31
N LEU A 123 7.98 -3.81 -2.56
CA LEU A 123 9.24 -4.10 -3.24
C LEU A 123 8.95 -4.11 -4.74
N THR A 124 9.65 -3.27 -5.48
CA THR A 124 9.42 -3.10 -6.92
C THR A 124 10.31 -4.02 -7.75
N ARG A 125 9.90 -4.26 -9.00
CA ARG A 125 10.71 -4.98 -10.00
C ARG A 125 12.02 -4.27 -10.34
N ASP A 126 12.05 -2.96 -10.13
CA ASP A 126 13.19 -2.10 -10.47
C ASP A 126 14.20 -1.98 -9.32
N GLY A 127 14.03 -2.75 -8.24
CA GLY A 127 14.91 -2.73 -7.06
C GLY A 127 14.68 -1.57 -6.10
N ALA A 128 13.79 -0.63 -6.44
CA ALA A 128 13.33 0.42 -5.55
C ALA A 128 12.31 -0.10 -4.52
N VAL A 129 12.01 0.74 -3.52
CA VAL A 129 10.91 0.52 -2.58
C VAL A 129 9.88 1.64 -2.70
N VAL A 130 8.62 1.26 -2.75
CA VAL A 130 7.50 2.20 -2.64
C VAL A 130 6.92 2.08 -1.25
N LEU A 131 6.94 3.18 -0.50
CA LEU A 131 6.48 3.26 0.88
C LEU A 131 5.32 4.24 0.95
N GLY A 132 4.26 3.90 1.67
CA GLY A 132 3.08 4.75 1.70
C GLY A 132 2.22 4.61 2.93
N LEU A 133 1.36 5.60 3.09
CA LEU A 133 0.38 5.68 4.15
C LEU A 133 -0.98 6.06 3.56
N SER A 134 -2.02 5.40 4.04
CA SER A 134 -3.40 5.70 3.67
C SER A 134 -4.04 6.60 4.72
N LEU A 135 -4.81 7.58 4.26
CA LEU A 135 -5.65 8.42 5.09
C LEU A 135 -7.11 8.03 4.90
N ASP A 136 -7.84 7.91 6.01
CA ASP A 136 -9.28 7.67 6.01
C ASP A 136 -10.01 8.89 5.41
N ASP A 137 -10.69 8.72 4.28
CA ASP A 137 -11.49 9.77 3.65
C ASP A 137 -12.95 9.36 3.39
N PRO A 138 -13.74 9.15 4.45
CA PRO A 138 -15.08 8.61 4.31
C PRO A 138 -16.09 9.44 3.55
N TYR A 139 -15.73 10.69 3.25
CA TYR A 139 -16.62 11.64 2.64
C TYR A 139 -15.99 12.36 1.43
N GLY A 140 -14.87 11.86 0.89
CA GLY A 140 -14.21 12.44 -0.29
C GLY A 140 -13.83 13.91 -0.10
N ARG A 141 -13.34 14.28 1.09
CA ARG A 141 -13.18 15.68 1.47
C ARG A 141 -11.94 16.26 0.78
N PRO A 142 -12.04 17.42 0.08
CA PRO A 142 -10.88 18.07 -0.54
C PRO A 142 -9.72 18.41 0.42
N ALA A 143 -10.01 18.46 1.73
CA ALA A 143 -8.98 18.65 2.75
C ALA A 143 -8.03 17.45 2.89
N VAL A 144 -8.50 16.23 2.62
CA VAL A 144 -7.65 15.02 2.74
C VAL A 144 -6.57 15.00 1.68
N GLY A 145 -6.86 15.37 0.43
CA GLY A 145 -5.84 15.50 -0.61
C GLY A 145 -4.70 16.48 -0.23
N LYS A 146 -5.03 17.60 0.43
CA LYS A 146 -4.01 18.53 0.95
C LYS A 146 -3.19 17.93 2.09
N GLN A 147 -3.81 17.13 2.95
CA GLN A 147 -3.12 16.41 4.03
C GLN A 147 -2.21 15.32 3.47
N ALA A 148 -2.69 14.54 2.51
CA ALA A 148 -1.93 13.52 1.79
C ALA A 148 -0.71 14.13 1.08
N LEU A 149 -0.87 15.28 0.41
CA LEU A 149 0.25 16.00 -0.20
C LEU A 149 1.29 16.45 0.85
N LYS A 150 0.85 16.94 2.01
CA LYS A 150 1.76 17.33 3.10
C LYS A 150 2.48 16.10 3.67
N LEU A 151 1.76 15.00 3.84
CA LEU A 151 2.30 13.72 4.31
C LEU A 151 3.35 13.18 3.34
N ALA A 152 3.04 13.14 2.04
CA ALA A 152 3.97 12.73 0.99
C ALA A 152 5.27 13.55 1.02
N LYS A 153 5.18 14.88 1.14
CA LYS A 153 6.38 15.74 1.27
C LYS A 153 7.20 15.45 2.52
N ALA A 154 6.54 15.15 3.65
CA ALA A 154 7.22 14.78 4.88
C ALA A 154 7.94 13.43 4.73
N LEU A 155 7.26 12.42 4.19
CA LEU A 155 7.84 11.12 3.88
C LEU A 155 9.02 11.22 2.92
N MET A 156 8.91 12.05 1.87
CA MET A 156 10.02 12.27 0.94
C MET A 156 11.25 12.81 1.65
N ALA A 157 11.08 13.80 2.53
CA ALA A 157 12.18 14.40 3.26
C ALA A 157 12.78 13.44 4.32
N GLU A 158 11.93 12.64 4.98
CA GLU A 158 12.36 11.68 6.01
C GLU A 158 13.12 10.48 5.42
N LEU A 159 12.67 10.00 4.26
CA LEU A 159 13.16 8.76 3.65
C LEU A 159 14.08 9.00 2.43
N ASP A 160 14.46 10.26 2.20
CA ASP A 160 15.26 10.70 1.04
C ASP A 160 14.68 10.20 -0.30
N ALA A 161 13.35 10.29 -0.42
CA ALA A 161 12.64 9.77 -1.59
C ALA A 161 12.74 10.73 -2.78
N VAL A 162 12.88 10.18 -3.98
CA VAL A 162 13.08 10.96 -5.22
C VAL A 162 11.76 11.44 -5.84
N ALA A 163 10.67 10.73 -5.56
CA ALA A 163 9.35 11.07 -6.06
C ALA A 163 8.24 10.72 -5.07
N ALA A 164 7.09 11.33 -5.25
CA ALA A 164 5.86 10.99 -4.55
C ALA A 164 4.63 11.05 -5.46
N MET A 165 3.62 10.27 -5.12
CA MET A 165 2.30 10.33 -5.74
C MET A 165 1.21 10.09 -4.71
N GLY A 166 -0.01 10.52 -5.01
CA GLY A 166 -1.16 10.17 -4.19
C GLY A 166 -2.47 10.38 -4.91
N GLY A 167 -3.50 9.69 -4.45
CA GLY A 167 -4.86 9.73 -4.99
C GLY A 167 -5.79 8.80 -4.24
N ILE A 168 -7.03 8.73 -4.71
CA ILE A 168 -8.06 7.88 -4.09
C ILE A 168 -7.92 6.45 -4.59
N GLU A 169 -7.82 5.49 -3.66
CA GLU A 169 -7.75 4.04 -3.94
C GLU A 169 -6.73 3.71 -5.03
N VAL A 170 -5.52 4.26 -4.87
CA VAL A 170 -4.45 4.09 -5.86
C VAL A 170 -3.64 2.87 -5.45
N PRO A 171 -3.58 1.81 -6.27
CA PRO A 171 -2.74 0.67 -5.94
C PRO A 171 -1.27 1.11 -5.88
N PRO A 172 -0.47 0.60 -4.93
CA PRO A 172 0.95 0.95 -4.84
C PRO A 172 1.67 0.46 -6.11
N PRO A 173 2.44 1.30 -6.81
CA PRO A 173 3.16 0.86 -8.00
C PRO A 173 4.23 -0.20 -7.70
N GLN A 174 4.30 -1.25 -8.54
CA GLN A 174 5.33 -2.29 -8.47
C GLN A 174 6.46 -2.11 -9.50
N SER A 175 6.39 -1.07 -10.33
CA SER A 175 7.44 -0.70 -11.29
C SER A 175 7.38 0.79 -11.64
N ARG A 176 8.43 1.32 -12.29
CA ARG A 176 8.46 2.68 -12.85
C ARG A 176 7.37 2.89 -13.90
N GLN A 177 7.08 1.86 -14.70
CA GLN A 177 5.99 1.90 -15.67
C GLN A 177 4.63 2.05 -14.98
N GLU A 178 4.35 1.23 -13.97
CA GLU A 178 3.13 1.37 -13.17
C GLU A 178 3.07 2.73 -12.46
N TRP A 179 4.22 3.22 -11.99
CA TRP A 179 4.30 4.55 -11.40
C TRP A 179 3.87 5.60 -12.42
N ALA A 180 4.41 5.60 -13.65
CA ALA A 180 4.04 6.54 -14.69
C ALA A 180 2.55 6.42 -15.10
N ASP A 181 2.04 5.20 -15.20
CA ASP A 181 0.71 4.90 -15.72
C ASP A 181 -0.43 5.04 -14.69
N ALA A 182 -0.13 5.30 -13.42
CA ALA A 182 -1.15 5.35 -12.37
C ALA A 182 -2.21 6.44 -12.62
N ALA A 183 -3.32 6.04 -13.24
CA ALA A 183 -4.35 6.93 -13.80
C ALA A 183 -5.22 7.64 -12.74
N ARG A 184 -5.30 7.09 -11.52
CA ARG A 184 -6.09 7.63 -10.40
C ARG A 184 -5.30 8.60 -9.50
N THR A 185 -4.14 9.05 -9.98
CA THR A 185 -3.26 9.94 -9.23
C THR A 185 -3.75 11.38 -9.28
N GLU A 186 -3.95 12.00 -8.11
CA GLU A 186 -4.35 13.41 -7.99
C GLU A 186 -3.15 14.36 -7.91
N PHE A 187 -2.01 13.90 -7.37
CA PHE A 187 -0.77 14.67 -7.37
C PHE A 187 0.45 13.79 -7.64
N ARG A 188 1.47 14.41 -8.26
CA ARG A 188 2.82 13.85 -8.40
C ARG A 188 3.86 14.90 -8.02
N ILE A 189 4.96 14.46 -7.44
CA ILE A 189 6.12 15.27 -7.09
C ILE A 189 7.36 14.51 -7.54
N GLY A 190 8.30 15.19 -8.19
CA GLY A 190 9.49 14.54 -8.73
C GLY A 190 9.18 13.62 -9.91
N ASP A 191 10.17 12.80 -10.26
CA ASP A 191 10.12 11.84 -11.35
C ASP A 191 10.95 10.61 -10.97
N VAL A 192 10.58 9.46 -11.51
CA VAL A 192 11.29 8.20 -11.30
C VAL A 192 12.05 7.77 -12.56
N GLY A 193 11.94 8.48 -13.69
CA GLY A 193 12.73 8.19 -14.89
C GLY A 193 12.20 7.04 -15.74
#